data_AF-A0A1F3D817-F1
#
_entry.id   AF-A0A1F3D817-F1
#
_cell.length_a   1.000
_cell.length_b   1.000
_cell.length_c   1.000
_cell.angle_alpha   90.00
_cell.angle_beta   90.00
_cell.angle_gamma   90.00
#
_symmetry.space_group_name_H-M   'P 1'
#
loop_
_entity.id
_entity.type
_entity.pdbx_description
1 polymer ?
#
loop_
_entity_poly.entity_id
_entity_poly.type
_entity_poly.pdbx_seq_one_letter_code
_entity_poly.pdbx_strand_id
1 'polypeptide(L)'
;MIKAQTVNTEATPDKLVVVWTSNDPMVAERVALMYTHAAKTAGWFKDVTLIVWGPSAKLTAENLKIQDKLKAMQKDGVVIEACIACANAYGVAEDLKKLGYDVKGMGKPLTDYLKSGAKVLTF
;
A
#
# COMPACT_ATOMS: atom_id res chain seq x y z
N MET A 1 32.29 -38.98 -8.01
CA MET A 1 32.24 -37.69 -7.31
C MET A 1 31.13 -36.85 -7.93
N ILE A 2 29.92 -36.89 -7.37
CA ILE A 2 28.78 -36.10 -7.87
C ILE A 2 28.77 -34.81 -7.04
N LYS A 3 29.06 -33.67 -7.68
CA LYS A 3 28.94 -32.35 -7.05
C LYS A 3 27.45 -32.09 -6.81
N ALA A 4 27.04 -32.04 -5.54
CA ALA A 4 25.74 -31.54 -5.16
C ALA A 4 25.60 -30.10 -5.65
N GLN A 5 24.60 -29.84 -6.48
CA GLN A 5 24.23 -28.49 -6.88
C GLN A 5 23.74 -27.76 -5.64
N THR A 6 24.44 -26.70 -5.26
CA THR A 6 23.98 -25.73 -4.27
C THR A 6 22.75 -25.04 -4.85
N VAL A 7 21.57 -25.37 -4.33
CA VAL A 7 20.35 -24.62 -4.59
C VAL A 7 20.57 -23.22 -4.02
N ASN A 8 20.76 -22.24 -4.90
CA ASN A 8 20.69 -20.83 -4.51
C ASN A 8 19.23 -20.55 -4.14
N THR A 9 18.90 -20.63 -2.86
CA THR A 9 17.64 -20.12 -2.33
C THR A 9 17.71 -18.61 -2.34
N GLU A 10 17.50 -17.99 -3.51
CA GLU A 10 17.15 -16.58 -3.56
C GLU A 10 15.86 -16.42 -2.74
N ALA A 11 15.95 -15.72 -1.60
CA ALA A 11 14.80 -15.50 -0.75
C ALA A 11 13.73 -14.77 -1.56
N THR A 12 12.57 -15.41 -1.73
CA THR A 12 11.42 -14.78 -2.40
C THR A 12 11.15 -13.44 -1.72
N PRO A 13 11.02 -12.33 -2.49
CA PRO A 13 10.75 -11.01 -1.90
C PRO A 13 9.47 -11.05 -1.06
N ASP A 14 9.63 -10.84 0.24
CA ASP A 14 8.57 -10.91 1.25
C ASP A 14 7.95 -9.53 1.49
N LYS A 15 7.59 -8.87 0.38
CA LYS A 15 6.99 -7.54 0.37
C LYS A 15 5.80 -7.47 -0.57
N LEU A 16 4.68 -7.00 -0.03
CA LEU A 16 3.48 -6.65 -0.77
C LEU A 16 3.33 -5.13 -0.85
N VAL A 17 3.04 -4.64 -2.05
CA VAL A 17 2.64 -3.26 -2.31
C VAL A 17 1.27 -3.27 -2.98
N VAL A 18 0.31 -2.58 -2.40
CA VAL A 18 -1.04 -2.45 -2.96
C VAL A 18 -1.24 -1.02 -3.41
N VAL A 19 -1.48 -0.80 -4.70
CA VAL A 19 -1.86 0.50 -5.25
C VAL A 19 -3.38 0.56 -5.29
N TRP A 20 -3.98 1.35 -4.42
CA TRP A 20 -5.42 1.54 -4.38
C TRP A 20 -5.79 2.86 -5.08
N THR A 21 -6.61 2.77 -6.11
CA THR A 21 -6.97 3.85 -7.02
C THR A 21 -8.45 4.19 -7.04
N SER A 22 -9.31 3.18 -6.91
CA SER A 22 -10.76 3.36 -6.97
C SER A 22 -11.31 4.25 -5.83
N ASN A 23 -12.28 5.11 -6.14
CA ASN A 23 -13.08 5.83 -5.15
C ASN A 23 -14.37 5.09 -4.74
N ASP A 24 -14.57 3.85 -5.20
CA ASP A 24 -15.68 3.02 -4.77
C ASP A 24 -15.42 2.51 -3.34
N PRO A 25 -16.24 2.89 -2.34
CA PRO A 25 -16.07 2.42 -0.97
C PRO A 25 -16.14 0.89 -0.84
N MET A 26 -16.88 0.19 -1.71
CA MET A 26 -16.94 -1.27 -1.69
C MET A 26 -15.64 -1.90 -2.17
N VAL A 27 -14.97 -1.33 -3.18
CA VAL A 27 -13.63 -1.77 -3.59
C VAL A 27 -12.63 -1.55 -2.46
N ALA A 28 -12.70 -0.39 -1.80
CA ALA A 28 -11.87 -0.10 -0.64
C ALA A 28 -12.08 -1.14 0.48
N GLU A 29 -13.32 -1.33 0.92
CA GLU A 29 -13.65 -2.15 2.08
C GLU A 29 -13.50 -3.65 1.84
N ARG A 30 -13.82 -4.15 0.64
CA ARG A 30 -13.93 -5.59 0.39
C ARG A 30 -12.71 -6.20 -0.25
N VAL A 31 -11.86 -5.42 -0.93
CA VAL A 31 -10.66 -5.97 -1.57
C VAL A 31 -9.41 -5.20 -1.17
N ALA A 32 -9.34 -3.89 -1.41
CA ALA A 32 -8.10 -3.15 -1.24
C ALA A 32 -7.64 -3.12 0.22
N LEU A 33 -8.48 -2.66 1.16
CA LEU A 33 -8.10 -2.55 2.57
C LEU A 33 -8.22 -3.89 3.31
N MET A 34 -9.19 -4.73 2.95
CA MET A 34 -9.38 -6.04 3.59
C MET A 34 -8.18 -6.96 3.35
N TYR A 35 -7.80 -7.16 2.09
CA TYR A 35 -6.67 -8.04 1.77
C TYR A 35 -5.34 -7.47 2.26
N THR A 36 -5.09 -6.16 2.05
CA THR A 36 -3.86 -5.51 2.51
C THR A 36 -3.66 -5.66 4.02
N HIS A 37 -4.73 -5.43 4.79
CA HIS A 37 -4.64 -5.58 6.25
C HIS A 37 -4.46 -7.05 6.67
N ALA A 38 -5.20 -7.97 6.05
CA ALA A 38 -5.06 -9.40 6.33
C ALA A 38 -3.65 -9.91 6.01
N ALA A 39 -3.06 -9.48 4.89
CA ALA A 39 -1.71 -9.85 4.50
C ALA A 39 -0.67 -9.52 5.58
N LYS A 40 -0.81 -8.37 6.25
CA LYS A 40 0.06 -7.97 7.35
C LYS A 40 -0.23 -8.73 8.63
N THR A 41 -1.49 -8.76 9.06
CA THR A 41 -1.89 -9.31 10.37
C THR A 41 -1.81 -10.84 10.45
N ALA A 42 -2.02 -11.52 9.33
CA ALA A 42 -1.87 -12.97 9.21
C ALA A 42 -0.43 -13.41 8.88
N GLY A 43 0.51 -12.46 8.71
CA GLY A 43 1.91 -12.76 8.41
C GLY A 43 2.13 -13.40 7.04
N TRP A 44 1.22 -13.20 6.07
CA TRP A 44 1.40 -13.69 4.70
C TRP A 44 2.50 -12.93 3.97
N PHE A 45 2.69 -11.66 4.35
CA PHE A 45 3.82 -10.84 3.94
C PHE A 45 4.43 -10.15 5.16
N LYS A 46 5.76 -10.16 5.25
CA LYS A 46 6.48 -9.45 6.31
C LYS A 46 6.29 -7.94 6.18
N ASP A 47 6.53 -7.40 4.98
CA ASP A 47 6.40 -5.98 4.69
C ASP A 47 5.18 -5.70 3.82
N VAL A 48 4.31 -4.81 4.26
CA VAL A 48 3.08 -4.44 3.54
C VAL A 48 2.99 -2.92 3.43
N THR A 49 2.82 -2.45 2.20
CA THR A 49 2.64 -1.03 1.89
C THR A 49 1.35 -0.82 1.10
N LEU A 50 0.51 0.09 1.57
CA LEU A 50 -0.63 0.61 0.82
C LEU A 50 -0.23 1.96 0.20
N ILE A 51 -0.40 2.08 -1.12
CA ILE A 51 -0.24 3.33 -1.85
C ILE A 51 -1.63 3.86 -2.20
N VAL A 52 -1.97 5.02 -1.65
CA VAL A 52 -3.18 5.78 -2.01
C VAL A 52 -2.85 6.67 -3.22
N TRP A 53 -3.39 6.34 -4.39
CA TRP A 53 -3.08 7.04 -5.63
C TRP A 53 -4.30 7.21 -6.52
N GLY A 54 -4.65 8.45 -6.86
CA GLY A 54 -5.80 8.74 -7.72
C GLY A 54 -7.06 8.95 -6.88
N PRO A 55 -8.26 8.65 -7.39
CA PRO A 55 -9.53 8.96 -6.72
C PRO A 55 -9.65 8.47 -5.26
N SER A 56 -8.97 7.39 -4.90
CA SER A 56 -8.85 6.90 -3.51
C SER A 56 -8.33 7.95 -2.52
N ALA A 57 -7.51 8.91 -2.96
CA ALA A 57 -7.00 9.99 -2.12
C ALA A 57 -8.12 10.89 -1.59
N LYS A 58 -9.09 11.22 -2.46
CA LYS A 58 -10.26 12.02 -2.07
C LYS A 58 -11.17 11.22 -1.12
N LEU A 59 -11.46 9.97 -1.46
CA LEU A 59 -12.27 9.09 -0.60
C LEU A 59 -11.64 8.94 0.79
N THR A 60 -10.32 8.80 0.86
CA THR A 60 -9.58 8.70 2.13
C THR A 60 -9.70 9.96 2.97
N ALA A 61 -9.63 11.15 2.36
CA ALA A 61 -9.73 12.41 3.08
C ALA A 61 -11.15 12.71 3.60
N GLU A 62 -12.19 12.24 2.90
CA GLU A 62 -13.58 12.60 3.20
C GLU A 62 -14.35 11.56 4.02
N ASN A 63 -13.89 10.29 4.05
CA ASN A 63 -14.63 9.20 4.68
C ASN A 63 -14.01 8.73 6.00
N LEU A 64 -14.67 9.07 7.12
CA LEU A 64 -14.22 8.74 8.48
C LEU A 64 -14.09 7.24 8.74
N LYS A 65 -15.00 6.41 8.20
CA LYS A 65 -14.91 4.94 8.35
C LYS A 65 -13.66 4.37 7.69
N ILE A 66 -13.29 4.92 6.53
CA ILE A 66 -12.05 4.57 5.83
C ILE A 66 -10.84 5.05 6.63
N GLN A 67 -10.86 6.26 7.18
CA GLN A 67 -9.78 6.77 8.04
C GLN A 67 -9.55 5.90 9.28
N ASP A 68 -10.62 5.50 9.96
CA ASP A 68 -10.55 4.60 11.12
C ASP A 68 -9.93 3.25 10.75
N LYS A 69 -10.32 2.68 9.59
CA LYS A 69 -9.73 1.44 9.08
C LYS A 69 -8.25 1.61 8.77
N LEU A 70 -7.84 2.69 8.11
CA LEU A 70 -6.45 2.98 7.76
C LEU A 70 -5.59 3.21 9.01
N LYS A 71 -6.14 3.88 10.04
CA LYS A 71 -5.49 4.05 11.34
C LYS A 71 -5.23 2.71 12.03
N ALA A 72 -6.20 1.80 11.99
CA ALA A 72 -6.00 0.44 12.49
C ALA A 72 -4.90 -0.29 11.70
N MET A 73 -4.90 -0.17 10.37
CA MET A 73 -3.86 -0.74 9.51
C MET A 73 -2.45 -0.23 9.85
N GLN A 74 -2.29 1.08 10.08
CA GLN A 74 -1.01 1.66 10.51
C GLN A 74 -0.56 1.10 11.87
N LYS A 75 -1.49 0.99 12.82
CA LYS A 75 -1.20 0.41 14.15
C LYS A 75 -0.69 -1.03 14.04
N ASP A 76 -1.23 -1.80 13.11
CA ASP A 76 -0.85 -3.20 12.86
C ASP A 76 0.36 -3.32 11.90
N GLY A 77 0.98 -2.19 11.54
CA GLY A 77 2.26 -2.13 10.85
C GLY A 77 2.19 -2.11 9.32
N VAL A 78 1.03 -1.79 8.73
CA VAL A 78 0.94 -1.45 7.31
C VAL A 78 1.48 -0.03 7.10
N VAL A 79 2.43 0.13 6.18
CA VAL A 79 2.92 1.45 5.77
C VAL A 79 1.93 2.07 4.79
N ILE A 80 1.58 3.34 4.97
CA ILE A 80 0.70 4.07 4.05
C ILE A 80 1.47 5.22 3.41
N GLU A 81 1.54 5.19 2.08
CA GLU A 81 2.10 6.24 1.25
C GLU A 81 0.98 6.83 0.37
N ALA A 82 1.08 8.12 0.03
CA ALA A 82 0.09 8.78 -0.80
C ALA A 82 0.72 9.66 -1.89
N CYS A 83 0.10 9.66 -3.07
CA CYS A 83 0.55 10.47 -4.20
C CYS A 83 0.25 11.96 -3.99
N ILE A 84 1.29 12.77 -3.78
CA ILE A 84 1.17 14.23 -3.59
C ILE A 84 0.53 14.93 -4.78
N ALA A 85 0.78 14.47 -6.02
CA ALA A 85 0.22 15.08 -7.21
C ALA A 85 -1.31 14.94 -7.25
N CYS A 86 -1.82 13.74 -6.95
CA CYS A 86 -3.26 13.49 -6.85
C CYS A 86 -3.87 14.22 -5.64
N ALA A 87 -3.20 14.18 -4.49
CA ALA A 87 -3.69 14.85 -3.29
C ALA A 87 -3.81 16.37 -3.48
N ASN A 88 -2.83 17.01 -4.14
CA ASN A 88 -2.89 18.42 -4.50
C ASN A 88 -4.02 18.69 -5.50
N ALA A 89 -4.17 17.85 -6.53
CA ALA A 89 -5.22 18.01 -7.54
C ALA A 89 -6.64 17.95 -6.95
N TYR A 90 -6.83 17.24 -5.83
CA TYR A 90 -8.11 17.17 -5.12
C TYR A 90 -8.21 18.11 -3.91
N GLY A 91 -7.15 18.86 -3.59
CA GLY A 91 -7.12 19.78 -2.45
C GLY A 91 -7.03 19.11 -1.08
N VAL A 92 -6.63 17.84 -1.00
CA VAL A 92 -6.65 17.02 0.23
C VAL A 92 -5.26 16.68 0.79
N ALA A 93 -4.19 17.29 0.26
CA ALA A 93 -2.82 16.98 0.65
C ALA A 93 -2.55 17.15 2.16
N GLU A 94 -3.04 18.23 2.76
CA GLU A 94 -2.88 18.47 4.19
C GLU A 94 -3.71 17.52 5.05
N ASP A 95 -4.88 17.10 4.58
CA ASP A 95 -5.71 16.13 5.29
C ASP A 95 -5.02 14.76 5.35
N LEU A 96 -4.45 14.31 4.23
CA LEU A 96 -3.67 13.07 4.19
C LEU A 96 -2.41 13.12 5.07
N LYS A 97 -1.72 14.27 5.12
CA LYS A 97 -0.57 14.46 6.03
C LYS A 97 -0.99 14.41 7.51
N LYS A 98 -2.13 15.01 7.86
CA LYS A 98 -2.67 14.98 9.24
C LYS A 98 -3.04 13.58 9.70
N LEU A 99 -3.38 12.69 8.77
CA LEU A 99 -3.59 11.26 9.02
C LEU A 99 -2.27 10.48 9.22
N GLY A 100 -1.12 11.13 9.10
CA GLY A 100 0.20 10.53 9.31
C GLY A 100 0.71 9.69 8.14
N TYR A 101 0.23 9.95 6.91
CA TYR A 101 0.70 9.25 5.71
C TYR A 101 1.95 9.92 5.14
N ASP A 102 2.80 9.14 4.47
CA ASP A 102 3.92 9.66 3.71
C ASP A 102 3.42 10.19 2.35
N VAL A 103 3.13 11.50 2.29
CA VAL A 103 2.59 12.16 1.09
C VAL A 103 3.72 12.72 0.22
N LYS A 104 4.07 12.02 -0.85
CA LYS A 104 5.22 12.34 -1.72
C LYS A 104 4.97 12.01 -3.19
N GLY A 105 5.93 12.33 -4.06
CA GLY A 105 5.87 11.93 -5.47
C GLY A 105 6.01 10.41 -5.61
N MET A 106 4.97 9.73 -6.11
CA MET A 106 4.90 8.27 -6.10
C MET A 106 5.43 7.55 -7.35
N GLY A 107 5.76 8.27 -8.43
CA GLY A 107 6.30 7.67 -9.66
C GLY A 107 7.59 6.87 -9.45
N LYS A 108 8.59 7.48 -8.80
CA LYS A 108 9.87 6.83 -8.53
C LYS A 108 9.75 5.71 -7.46
N PRO A 109 9.09 5.92 -6.30
CA PRO A 109 8.88 4.86 -5.32
C PRO A 109 8.18 3.61 -5.88
N LEU A 110 7.09 3.77 -6.65
CA LEU A 110 6.42 2.62 -7.28
C LEU A 110 7.33 1.90 -8.28
N THR A 111 8.10 2.66 -9.07
CA THR A 111 9.10 2.09 -10.00
C THR A 111 10.14 1.26 -9.25
N ASP A 112 10.62 1.75 -8.11
CA ASP A 112 11.61 1.05 -7.29
C ASP A 112 11.02 -0.24 -6.69
N TYR A 113 9.76 -0.22 -6.23
CA TYR A 113 9.07 -1.43 -5.76
C TYR A 113 8.95 -2.49 -6.86
N LEU A 114 8.50 -2.10 -8.06
CA LEU A 114 8.39 -3.02 -9.20
C LEU A 114 9.74 -3.63 -9.59
N LYS A 115 10.83 -2.87 -9.51
CA LYS A 115 12.19 -3.34 -9.81
C LYS A 115 12.81 -4.17 -8.67
N SER A 116 12.33 -4.04 -7.44
CA SER A 116 12.84 -4.77 -6.27
C SER A 116 12.35 -6.22 -6.17
N GLY A 117 11.41 -6.64 -7.03
CA GLY A 117 10.76 -7.95 -6.94
C GLY A 117 9.59 -8.03 -5.97
N ALA A 118 9.23 -6.92 -5.31
CA ALA A 118 8.02 -6.82 -4.49
C ALA A 118 6.78 -7.21 -5.31
N LYS A 119 5.83 -7.89 -4.65
CA LYS A 119 4.55 -8.22 -5.29
C LYS A 119 3.68 -6.98 -5.28
N VAL A 120 3.17 -6.60 -6.45
CA VAL A 120 2.34 -5.40 -6.61
C VAL A 120 0.93 -5.81 -7.06
N LEU A 121 -0.08 -5.34 -6.33
CA LEU A 121 -1.50 -5.46 -6.70
C LEU A 121 -2.09 -4.07 -6.92
N THR A 122 -3.10 -3.98 -7.80
CA THR A 122 -3.78 -2.72 -8.12
C THR A 122 -5.29 -2.90 -8.01
N PHE A 123 -5.97 -1.97 -7.33
CA PHE A 123 -7.42 -1.97 -7.13
C PHE A 123 -8.05 -0.60 -7.41
#